data_AF-A0A0D6LDI1-F1
#
_entry.id   AF-A0A0D6LDI1-F1
#
_cell.length_a   1.000
_cell.length_b   1.000
_cell.length_c   1.000
_cell.angle_alpha   90.00
_cell.angle_beta   90.00
_cell.angle_gamma   90.00
#
_symmetry.space_group_name_H-M   'P 1'
#
loop_
_entity.id
_entity.type
_entity.pdbx_description
1 polymer ?
#
loop_
_entity_poly.entity_id
_entity_poly.type
_entity_poly.pdbx_seq_one_letter_code
_entity_poly.pdbx_strand_id
1 'polypeptide(L)'
;MRLGIVSAVPYIAYFIVINLGGVLSDIIRRKNLLGTLNTRRAAVLLAFLGQAAFLVLSGYCGVGQEALVIVFVTAGMAISGLQFMGFYVNYLEIAPPFSGTLMGMGNTISSLAGITSPMVTSALTPNVC
;
A
#
# COMPACT_ATOMS: atom_id res chain seq x y z
N MET A 1 1.08 16.96 -20.80
CA MET A 1 0.46 17.56 -19.58
C MET A 1 -0.62 16.68 -18.93
N ARG A 2 -1.43 15.91 -19.69
CA ARG A 2 -2.49 15.02 -19.13
C ARG A 2 -1.98 13.93 -18.16
N LEU A 3 -0.82 13.32 -18.44
CA LEU A 3 -0.24 12.25 -17.60
C LEU A 3 0.02 12.69 -16.15
N GLY A 4 0.50 13.92 -15.93
CA GLY A 4 0.79 14.42 -14.58
C GLY A 4 -0.45 14.54 -13.69
N ILE A 5 -1.58 14.94 -14.27
CA ILE A 5 -2.86 15.02 -13.53
C ILE A 5 -3.34 13.61 -13.19
N VAL A 6 -3.25 12.67 -14.13
CA VAL A 6 -3.67 11.26 -13.92
C VAL A 6 -2.80 10.57 -12.88
N SER A 7 -1.49 10.80 -12.88
CA SER A 7 -0.58 10.26 -11.86
C SER A 7 -0.79 10.89 -10.49
N ALA A 8 -1.24 12.15 -10.38
CA ALA A 8 -1.45 12.82 -9.10
C ALA A 8 -2.67 12.29 -8.32
N VAL A 9 -3.71 11.82 -9.01
CA VAL A 9 -4.95 11.29 -8.42
C VAL A 9 -4.69 10.19 -7.37
N PRO A 10 -3.94 9.12 -7.66
CA PRO A 10 -3.67 8.08 -6.68
C PRO A 10 -2.87 8.59 -5.48
N TYR A 11 -1.92 9.52 -5.66
CA TYR A 11 -1.15 10.08 -4.54
C TYR A 11 -2.03 10.92 -3.61
N ILE A 12 -2.96 11.71 -4.16
CA ILE A 12 -3.91 12.50 -3.34
C ILE A 12 -4.85 11.56 -2.58
N ALA A 13 -5.40 10.55 -3.24
CA ALA A 13 -6.25 9.56 -2.59
C ALA A 13 -5.50 8.81 -1.47
N TYR A 14 -4.27 8.41 -1.75
CA TYR A 14 -3.37 7.79 -0.79
C TYR A 14 -3.13 8.68 0.44
N PHE A 15 -2.85 9.97 0.23
CA PHE A 15 -2.66 10.93 1.32
C PHE A 15 -3.91 11.07 2.21
N ILE A 16 -5.10 11.14 1.61
CA ILE A 16 -6.37 11.24 2.35
C ILE A 16 -6.59 9.98 3.20
N VAL A 17 -6.34 8.79 2.64
CA VAL A 17 -6.54 7.54 3.38
C VAL A 17 -5.50 7.33 4.48
N ILE A 18 -4.26 7.79 4.29
CA ILE A 18 -3.26 7.80 5.37
C ILE A 18 -3.73 8.67 6.55
N ASN A 19 -4.32 9.83 6.29
CA ASN A 19 -4.83 10.66 7.37
C ASN A 19 -6.04 10.01 8.05
N LEU A 20 -6.98 9.45 7.26
CA LEU A 20 -8.17 8.77 7.76
C LEU A 20 -7.84 7.56 8.62
N GLY A 21 -6.93 6.70 8.19
CA GLY A 21 -6.59 5.53 8.98
C GLY A 21 -5.74 5.88 10.21
N GLY A 22 -5.06 7.03 10.24
CA GLY A 22 -4.44 7.57 11.46
C GLY A 22 -5.51 7.84 12.52
N VAL A 23 -6.57 8.56 12.12
CA VAL A 23 -7.75 8.79 12.96
C VAL A 23 -8.42 7.48 13.35
N LEU A 24 -8.56 6.53 12.41
CA LEU A 24 -9.15 5.22 12.69
C LEU A 24 -8.31 4.43 13.72
N SER A 25 -6.99 4.52 13.64
CA SER A 25 -6.06 3.89 14.57
C SER A 25 -6.18 4.48 15.98
N ASP A 26 -6.34 5.80 16.08
CA ASP A 26 -6.62 6.48 17.34
C ASP A 26 -7.98 6.09 17.92
N ILE A 27 -9.02 5.96 17.10
CA ILE A 27 -10.36 5.52 17.54
C ILE A 27 -10.31 4.08 18.05
N ILE A 28 -9.67 3.17 17.32
CA ILE A 28 -9.49 1.76 17.71
C ILE A 28 -8.73 1.66 19.03
N ARG A 29 -7.69 2.48 19.21
CA ARG A 29 -6.89 2.54 20.44
C ARG A 29 -7.68 3.10 21.63
N ARG A 30 -8.53 4.11 21.41
CA ARG A 30 -9.42 4.66 22.46
C ARG A 30 -10.50 3.68 22.91
N LYS A 31 -10.99 2.83 22.01
CA LYS A 31 -12.08 1.90 22.33
C LYS A 31 -11.65 0.57 22.97
N ASN A 32 -10.35 0.27 23.05
CA ASN A 32 -9.81 -0.93 23.73
C ASN A 32 -10.51 -2.25 23.34
N LEU A 33 -11.02 -2.33 22.10
CA LEU A 33 -11.95 -3.37 21.63
C LEU A 33 -11.26 -4.70 21.34
N LEU A 34 -9.97 -4.68 20.96
CA LEU A 34 -9.17 -5.83 20.55
C LEU A 34 -7.70 -5.55 20.86
N GLY A 35 -6.91 -6.59 21.15
CA GLY A 35 -5.46 -6.45 21.35
C GLY A 35 -4.83 -5.66 20.21
N THR A 36 -4.13 -4.57 20.54
CA THR A 36 -3.61 -3.57 19.59
C THR A 36 -2.83 -4.17 18.43
N LEU A 37 -2.11 -5.27 18.68
CA LEU A 37 -1.35 -6.01 17.68
C LEU A 37 -2.23 -6.78 16.69
N ASN A 38 -3.35 -7.36 17.13
CA ASN A 38 -4.18 -8.20 16.26
C ASN A 38 -5.02 -7.36 15.31
N THR A 39 -5.54 -6.21 15.77
CA THR A 39 -6.28 -5.27 14.92
C THR A 39 -5.36 -4.62 13.89
N ARG A 40 -4.11 -4.31 14.26
CA ARG A 40 -3.10 -3.80 13.32
C ARG A 40 -2.69 -4.84 12.28
N ARG A 41 -2.47 -6.09 12.68
CA ARG A 41 -2.20 -7.19 11.75
C ARG A 41 -3.37 -7.42 10.80
N ALA A 42 -4.60 -7.45 11.31
CA ALA A 42 -5.79 -7.58 10.49
C ALA A 42 -5.96 -6.41 9.52
N ALA A 43 -5.72 -5.17 9.96
CA ALA A 43 -5.77 -3.99 9.09
C ALA A 43 -4.72 -4.04 7.96
N VAL A 44 -3.48 -4.44 8.27
CA VAL A 44 -2.41 -4.63 7.28
C VAL A 44 -2.76 -5.74 6.28
N LEU A 45 -3.29 -6.87 6.78
CA LEU A 45 -3.72 -7.98 5.92
C LEU A 45 -4.89 -7.58 5.01
N LEU A 46 -5.91 -6.90 5.55
CA LEU A 46 -7.03 -6.40 4.77
C LEU A 46 -6.60 -5.36 3.75
N ALA A 47 -5.63 -4.50 4.10
CA ALA A 47 -5.07 -3.51 3.17
C ALA A 47 -4.35 -4.18 2.00
N PHE A 48 -3.48 -5.17 2.27
CA PHE A 48 -2.77 -5.90 1.21
C PHE A 48 -3.70 -6.78 0.37
N LEU A 49 -4.64 -7.49 1.00
CA LEU A 49 -5.62 -8.31 0.29
C LEU A 49 -6.53 -7.44 -0.58
N GLY A 50 -6.95 -6.29 -0.06
CA GLY A 50 -7.69 -5.28 -0.80
C GLY A 50 -6.87 -4.80 -2.00
N GLN A 51 -5.66 -4.29 -1.78
CA GLN A 51 -4.80 -3.82 -2.87
C GLN A 51 -4.58 -4.90 -3.94
N ALA A 52 -4.28 -6.14 -3.54
CA ALA A 52 -4.08 -7.25 -4.46
C ALA A 52 -5.35 -7.55 -5.29
N ALA A 53 -6.52 -7.60 -4.66
CA ALA A 53 -7.78 -7.83 -5.35
C ALA A 53 -8.06 -6.72 -6.37
N PHE A 54 -7.95 -5.44 -5.96
CA PHE A 54 -8.17 -4.29 -6.83
C PHE A 54 -7.17 -4.24 -8.00
N LEU A 55 -5.91 -4.63 -7.77
CA LEU A 55 -4.90 -4.71 -8.82
C LEU A 55 -5.19 -5.83 -9.83
N VAL A 56 -5.61 -7.01 -9.36
CA VAL A 56 -6.02 -8.11 -10.23
C VAL A 56 -7.24 -7.70 -11.07
N LEU A 57 -8.26 -7.09 -10.46
CA LEU A 57 -9.41 -6.52 -11.16
C LEU A 57 -9.01 -5.51 -12.24
N SER A 58 -8.02 -4.66 -11.97
CA SER A 58 -7.51 -3.72 -12.96
C SER A 58 -6.83 -4.41 -14.16
N GLY A 59 -6.22 -5.58 -13.96
CA GLY A 59 -5.60 -6.39 -15.02
C GLY A 59 -6.62 -7.09 -15.93
N TYR A 60 -7.86 -7.29 -15.46
CA TYR A 60 -8.94 -7.84 -16.27
C TYR A 60 -9.68 -6.79 -17.11
N CYS A 61 -9.38 -5.49 -16.96
CA CYS A 61 -9.98 -4.45 -17.79
C CYS A 61 -9.45 -4.48 -19.22
N GLY A 62 -10.36 -4.57 -20.20
CA GLY A 62 -10.04 -4.59 -21.62
C GLY A 62 -9.83 -3.21 -22.25
N VAL A 63 -9.46 -3.22 -23.54
CA VAL A 63 -9.19 -2.02 -24.35
C VAL A 63 -10.42 -1.10 -24.40
N GLY A 64 -10.25 0.18 -24.02
CA GLY A 64 -11.31 1.20 -24.02
C GLY A 64 -11.83 1.61 -22.63
N GLN A 65 -11.38 0.96 -21.55
CA GLN A 65 -11.79 1.25 -20.17
C GLN A 65 -10.69 1.92 -19.32
N GLU A 66 -9.93 2.85 -19.91
CA GLU A 66 -8.81 3.52 -19.22
C GLU A 66 -9.22 4.22 -17.92
N ALA A 67 -10.40 4.85 -17.92
CA ALA A 67 -10.95 5.50 -16.73
C ALA A 67 -11.25 4.49 -15.60
N LEU A 68 -11.71 3.29 -15.94
CA LEU A 68 -12.01 2.23 -14.98
C LEU A 68 -10.72 1.71 -14.33
N VAL A 69 -9.68 1.48 -15.13
CA VAL A 69 -8.35 1.06 -14.66
C VAL A 69 -7.78 2.09 -13.68
N ILE A 70 -7.86 3.38 -14.01
CA ILE A 70 -7.38 4.45 -13.12
C ILE A 70 -8.13 4.44 -11.79
N VAL A 71 -9.45 4.22 -11.80
CA VAL A 71 -10.26 4.14 -10.58
C VAL A 71 -9.88 2.91 -9.74
N PHE A 72 -9.72 1.73 -10.34
CA PHE A 72 -9.32 0.52 -9.62
C PHE A 72 -7.92 0.63 -9.02
N VAL A 73 -6.95 1.15 -9.76
CA VAL A 73 -5.58 1.38 -9.27
C VAL A 73 -5.57 2.44 -8.16
N THR A 74 -6.34 3.52 -8.31
CA THR A 74 -6.48 4.56 -7.28
C THR A 74 -7.11 4.00 -6.01
N ALA A 75 -8.17 3.20 -6.13
CA ALA A 75 -8.81 2.55 -4.99
C ALA A 75 -7.87 1.56 -4.28
N GLY A 76 -7.12 0.76 -5.06
CA GLY A 76 -6.12 -0.17 -4.52
C GLY A 76 -5.00 0.57 -3.77
N MET A 77 -4.47 1.66 -4.35
CA MET A 77 -3.48 2.50 -3.67
C MET A 77 -4.06 3.19 -2.43
N ALA A 78 -5.29 3.70 -2.50
CA ALA A 78 -5.95 4.32 -1.35
C ALA A 78 -6.04 3.33 -0.18
N ILE A 79 -6.47 2.09 -0.44
CA ILE A 79 -6.57 1.02 0.58
C ILE A 79 -5.20 0.65 1.17
N SER A 80 -4.13 0.65 0.37
CA SER A 80 -2.78 0.36 0.88
C SER A 80 -2.27 1.41 1.88
N GLY A 81 -2.78 2.64 1.81
CA GLY A 81 -2.50 3.69 2.79
C GLY A 81 -2.89 3.34 4.23
N LEU A 82 -3.87 2.45 4.42
CA LEU A 82 -4.27 1.94 5.74
C LEU A 82 -3.18 1.06 6.40
N GLN A 83 -2.31 0.45 5.59
CA GLN A 83 -1.22 -0.38 6.09
C GLN A 83 -0.21 0.45 6.92
N PHE A 84 0.03 1.69 6.52
CA PHE A 84 1.05 2.54 7.12
C PHE A 84 0.85 2.74 8.62
N MET A 85 -0.41 2.79 9.11
CA MET A 85 -0.65 2.96 10.56
C MET A 85 -0.36 1.70 11.39
N GLY A 86 -0.42 0.51 10.79
CA GLY A 86 -0.14 -0.74 11.48
C GLY A 86 1.34 -1.10 11.45
N PHE A 87 1.99 -0.87 10.31
CA PHE A 87 3.35 -1.34 10.04
C PHE A 87 4.41 -0.49 10.75
N TYR A 88 4.30 0.84 10.69
CA TYR A 88 5.26 1.75 11.34
C TYR A 88 5.30 1.60 12.86
N VAL A 89 4.12 1.45 13.48
CA VAL A 89 4.04 1.33 14.94
C VAL A 89 4.55 -0.03 15.43
N ASN A 90 4.41 -1.09 14.62
CA ASN A 90 4.92 -2.41 14.95
C ASN A 90 6.46 -2.46 15.05
N TYR A 91 7.19 -1.68 14.23
CA TYR A 91 8.66 -1.56 14.36
C TYR A 91 9.08 -0.86 15.66
N LEU A 92 8.34 0.17 16.06
CA LEU A 92 8.58 0.92 17.30
C LEU A 92 8.28 0.07 18.54
N GLU A 93 7.27 -0.81 18.48
CA GLU A 93 6.87 -1.69 19.57
C GLU A 93 7.81 -2.89 19.76
N ILE A 94 8.38 -3.45 18.69
CA ILE A 94 9.28 -4.62 18.77
C ILE A 94 10.66 -4.27 19.32
N ALA A 95 11.23 -3.12 18.91
CA ALA A 95 12.56 -2.71 19.37
C ALA A 95 12.70 -1.18 19.38
N PRO A 96 12.29 -0.49 20.45
CA PRO A 96 12.37 0.97 20.55
C PRO A 96 13.78 1.53 20.26
N PRO A 97 14.89 0.98 20.83
CA PRO A 97 16.23 1.53 20.61
C PRO A 97 16.86 1.13 19.26
N PHE A 98 16.36 0.09 18.58
CA PHE A 98 16.89 -0.39 17.29
C PHE A 98 15.90 -0.21 16.12
N SER A 99 14.79 0.50 16.35
CA SER A 99 13.70 0.68 15.39
C SER A 99 14.18 1.30 14.08
N GLY A 100 15.09 2.28 14.14
CA GLY A 100 15.69 2.91 12.95
C GLY A 100 16.50 1.92 12.11
N THR A 101 17.34 1.10 12.73
CA THR A 101 18.14 0.09 12.03
C THR A 101 17.26 -0.99 11.43
N LEU A 102 16.22 -1.43 12.14
CA LEU A 102 15.26 -2.44 11.68
C LEU A 102 14.43 -1.92 10.48
N MET A 103 14.00 -0.66 10.53
CA MET A 103 13.30 0.00 9.42
C MET A 103 14.22 0.22 8.21
N GLY A 104 15.50 0.55 8.46
CA GLY A 104 16.53 0.68 7.43
C GLY A 104 16.78 -0.63 6.70
N MET A 105 16.97 -1.73 7.44
CA MET A 105 17.11 -3.07 6.85
C MET A 105 15.85 -3.50 6.07
N GLY A 106 14.65 -3.17 6.58
CA GLY A 106 13.41 -3.42 5.83
C GLY A 106 13.37 -2.65 4.51
N ASN A 107 13.82 -1.39 4.49
CA ASN A 107 13.88 -0.57 3.28
C ASN A 107 14.94 -1.04 2.28
N THR A 108 16.09 -1.53 2.73
CA THR A 108 17.10 -2.08 1.80
C THR A 108 16.57 -3.32 1.10
N ILE A 109 15.92 -4.24 1.84
CA ILE A 109 15.27 -5.42 1.25
C ILE A 109 14.16 -4.99 0.28
N SER A 110 13.34 -4.00 0.66
CA SER A 110 12.28 -3.48 -0.22
C SER A 110 12.83 -2.80 -1.48
N SER A 111 13.99 -2.14 -1.38
CA SER A 111 14.65 -1.50 -2.52
C SER A 111 15.25 -2.54 -3.46
N LEU A 112 15.86 -3.59 -2.93
CA LEU A 112 16.34 -4.73 -3.73
C LEU A 112 15.18 -5.40 -4.47
N ALA A 113 14.04 -5.61 -3.80
CA ALA A 113 12.82 -6.12 -4.44
C ALA A 113 12.28 -5.16 -5.52
N GLY A 114 12.38 -3.85 -5.28
CA GLY A 114 12.01 -2.83 -6.26
C GLY A 114 12.89 -2.84 -7.51
N ILE A 115 14.19 -3.14 -7.37
CA ILE A 115 15.12 -3.28 -8.49
C ILE A 115 14.85 -4.56 -9.28
N THR A 116 14.52 -5.67 -8.62
CA THR A 116 14.27 -6.96 -9.29
C THR A 116 12.90 -7.04 -9.97
N SER A 117 11.88 -6.32 -9.46
CA SER A 117 10.52 -6.31 -10.00
C SER A 117 10.43 -6.02 -11.52
N PRO A 118 11.02 -4.93 -12.06
CA PRO A 118 10.98 -4.66 -13.50
C PRO A 118 11.80 -5.67 -14.31
N MET A 119 12.88 -6.25 -13.76
CA MET A 119 13.68 -7.28 -14.45
C MET A 119 12.90 -8.57 -14.66
N VAL A 120 12.08 -8.96 -13.68
CA VAL A 120 11.20 -10.13 -13.81
C VAL A 120 10.03 -9.82 -14.76
N THR A 121 9.45 -8.62 -14.66
CA THR A 121 8.34 -8.20 -15.52
C THR A 121 8.76 -8.12 -16.99
N SER A 122 9.96 -7.62 -17.29
CA SER A 122 10.50 -7.56 -18.65
C SER A 122 10.82 -8.94 -19.22
N ALA A 123 11.30 -9.88 -18.39
CA ALA A 123 11.52 -11.27 -18.81
C ALA A 123 10.20 -12.02 -19.12
N LEU A 124 9.12 -11.73 -18.38
CA LEU A 124 7.80 -12.31 -18.59
C LEU A 124 7.03 -11.69 -19.75
N THR A 125 7.37 -10.45 -20.13
CA THR A 125 6.68 -9.70 -21.19
C THR A 125 7.64 -9.34 -22.33
N PRO A 126 8.19 -10.32 -23.08
CA PRO A 126 9.19 -10.05 -24.12
C PRO A 126 8.65 -9.28 -25.34
N ASN A 127 7.33 -9.06 -25.43
CA ASN A 127 6.64 -8.58 -26.63
C ASN A 127 6.02 -7.17 -26.50
N VAL A 128 6.36 -6.40 -25.47
CA VAL A 128 5.97 -4.98 -25.38
C VAL A 128 7.19 -4.12 -25.67
N CYS A 129 7.30 -3.66 -26.92
CA CYS A 129 8.20 -2.58 -27.32
C CYS A 129 7.69 -1.22 -26.86
#